data_AF-A0A2D7XHJ0-F1
#
_entry.id   AF-A0A2D7XHJ0-F1
#
_cell.length_a   1.000
_cell.length_b   1.000
_cell.length_c   1.000
_cell.angle_alpha   90.00
_cell.angle_beta   90.00
_cell.angle_gamma   90.00
#
_symmetry.space_group_name_H-M   'P 1'
#
loop_
_entity.id
_entity.type
_entity.pdbx_description
1 polymer ?
#
loop_
_entity_poly.entity_id
_entity_poly.type
_entity_poly.pdbx_seq_one_letter_code
_entity_poly.pdbx_strand_id
1 'polypeptide(L)'
;MTQGSDAHAIRLATGGRLRMNVSAAGIATLAAMPKQKRWSTLLRLRTEMEQRNEDARALEHALEACYRLGYAMVRNTWHEGIGGVSVPILWQGTYGALAMPVPTNTVSAQRMHNELAPILLACAADIGLAPLQTPEY
;
A
#
# COMPACT_ATOMS: atom_id res chain seq x y z
N MET A 1 -17.47 8.01 -18.66
CA MET A 1 -16.07 7.66 -18.35
C MET A 1 -15.24 7.93 -19.58
N THR A 2 -14.55 9.06 -19.63
CA THR A 2 -13.57 9.36 -20.69
C THR A 2 -12.31 8.55 -20.40
N GLN A 3 -11.98 7.64 -21.30
CA GLN A 3 -10.78 6.79 -21.19
C GLN A 3 -9.53 7.61 -21.51
N GLY A 4 -8.56 7.62 -20.58
CA GLY A 4 -7.20 8.06 -20.89
C GLY A 4 -6.52 7.04 -21.80
N SER A 5 -6.02 7.49 -22.95
CA SER A 5 -5.41 6.68 -24.01
C SER A 5 -3.90 6.50 -23.85
N ASP A 6 -3.39 6.39 -22.63
CA ASP A 6 -1.96 6.19 -22.40
C ASP A 6 -1.63 4.69 -22.36
N ALA A 7 -0.70 4.26 -23.22
CA ALA A 7 -0.22 2.88 -23.31
C ALA A 7 0.51 2.43 -22.02
N HIS A 8 0.91 3.36 -21.16
CA HIS A 8 1.57 3.10 -19.88
C HIS A 8 0.61 3.16 -18.68
N ALA A 9 -0.69 3.38 -18.91
CA ALA A 9 -1.68 3.46 -17.84
C ALA A 9 -1.88 2.09 -17.17
N ILE A 10 -1.64 2.03 -15.86
CA ILE A 10 -2.04 0.87 -15.05
C ILE A 10 -3.54 0.94 -14.84
N ARG A 11 -4.25 -0.02 -15.43
CA ARG A 11 -5.71 -0.13 -15.31
C ARG A 11 -6.06 -1.06 -14.18
N LEU A 12 -6.31 -0.49 -13.01
CA LEU A 12 -7.07 -1.16 -11.96
C LEU A 12 -8.55 -0.85 -12.18
N ALA A 13 -9.33 -1.87 -12.53
CA ALA A 13 -10.78 -1.72 -12.60
C ALA A 13 -11.31 -1.25 -11.23
N THR A 14 -12.31 -0.35 -11.24
CA THR A 14 -13.04 -0.04 -10.00
C THR A 14 -13.67 -1.34 -9.49
N GLY A 15 -13.43 -1.69 -8.23
CA GLY A 15 -13.82 -2.99 -7.65
C GLY A 15 -12.81 -4.12 -7.86
N GLY A 16 -11.69 -3.87 -8.56
CA GLY A 16 -10.58 -4.80 -8.67
C GLY A 16 -9.98 -5.11 -7.29
N ARG A 17 -9.57 -6.36 -7.08
CA ARG A 17 -9.02 -6.82 -5.80
C ARG A 17 -7.52 -7.05 -5.92
N LEU A 18 -6.74 -6.36 -5.10
CA LEU A 18 -5.33 -6.63 -4.90
C LEU A 18 -5.12 -7.41 -3.60
N ARG A 19 -4.13 -8.29 -3.59
CA ARG A 19 -3.73 -9.00 -2.37
C ARG A 19 -3.03 -8.01 -1.42
N MET A 20 -3.38 -8.09 -0.14
CA MET A 20 -2.90 -7.10 0.83
C MET A 20 -1.40 -7.19 1.09
N ASN A 21 -0.82 -8.39 1.01
CA ASN A 21 0.58 -8.65 1.30
C ASN A 21 1.57 -8.11 0.25
N VAL A 22 1.10 -7.84 -0.97
CA VAL A 22 1.96 -7.40 -2.10
C VAL A 22 1.59 -6.03 -2.66
N SER A 23 0.53 -5.39 -2.18
CA SER A 23 0.07 -4.09 -2.67
C SER A 23 0.36 -2.98 -1.66
N ALA A 24 0.78 -1.81 -2.16
CA ALA A 24 1.00 -0.64 -1.30
C ALA A 24 -0.27 -0.26 -0.53
N ALA A 25 -1.45 -0.32 -1.18
CA ALA A 25 -2.73 -0.03 -0.52
C ALA A 25 -3.03 -1.01 0.62
N GLY A 26 -2.76 -2.30 0.41
CA GLY A 26 -2.92 -3.33 1.44
C GLY A 26 -2.00 -3.10 2.64
N ILE A 27 -0.71 -2.85 2.38
CA ILE A 27 0.30 -2.60 3.41
C ILE A 27 -0.05 -1.34 4.22
N ALA A 28 -0.39 -0.23 3.55
CA ALA A 28 -0.79 1.01 4.21
C ALA A 28 -2.05 0.79 5.08
N THR A 29 -3.06 0.11 4.54
CA THR A 29 -4.28 -0.19 5.30
C THR A 29 -3.97 -1.05 6.52
N LEU A 30 -3.18 -2.12 6.36
CA LEU A 30 -2.75 -2.98 7.47
C LEU A 30 -2.00 -2.21 8.54
N ALA A 31 -1.09 -1.31 8.16
CA ALA A 31 -0.30 -0.50 9.09
C ALA A 31 -1.18 0.40 9.97
N ALA A 32 -2.26 0.95 9.42
CA ALA A 32 -3.18 1.82 10.16
C ALA A 32 -4.24 1.06 10.99
N MET A 33 -4.49 -0.23 10.72
CA MET A 33 -5.51 -0.98 11.45
C MET A 33 -5.24 -1.04 12.97
N PRO A 34 -6.29 -1.04 13.81
CA PRO A 34 -6.14 -1.26 15.25
C PRO A 34 -5.44 -2.58 15.55
N LYS A 35 -4.58 -2.60 16.58
CA LYS A 35 -3.76 -3.76 16.99
C LYS A 35 -4.46 -5.12 16.88
N GLN A 36 -5.64 -5.28 17.47
CA GLN A 36 -6.39 -6.56 17.45
C GLN A 36 -6.81 -6.99 16.04
N LYS A 37 -7.37 -6.06 15.25
CA LYS A 37 -7.81 -6.33 13.87
C LYS A 37 -6.62 -6.58 12.94
N ARG A 38 -5.54 -5.83 13.13
CA ARG A 38 -4.28 -6.02 12.41
C ARG A 38 -3.69 -7.39 12.70
N TRP A 39 -3.61 -7.79 13.96
CA TRP A 39 -3.08 -9.08 14.38
C TRP A 39 -3.83 -10.26 13.74
N SER A 40 -5.15 -10.29 13.85
CA SER A 40 -5.96 -11.37 13.25
C SER A 40 -5.83 -11.42 11.73
N THR A 41 -5.76 -10.26 11.08
CA THR A 41 -5.57 -10.17 9.62
C THR A 41 -4.18 -10.64 9.20
N LEU A 42 -3.12 -10.24 9.91
CA LEU A 42 -1.75 -10.67 9.63
C LEU A 42 -1.56 -12.17 9.86
N LEU A 43 -2.16 -12.73 10.92
CA LEU A 43 -2.11 -14.17 11.16
C LEU A 43 -2.70 -14.95 9.98
N ARG A 44 -3.90 -14.53 9.51
CA ARG A 44 -4.53 -15.14 8.35
C ARG A 44 -3.68 -14.99 7.08
N LEU A 45 -3.13 -13.79 6.84
CA LEU A 45 -2.25 -13.56 5.68
C LEU A 45 -1.01 -14.44 5.72
N ARG A 46 -0.36 -14.60 6.87
CA ARG A 46 0.81 -15.48 7.02
C ARG A 46 0.48 -16.92 6.66
N THR A 47 -0.64 -17.46 7.15
CA THR A 47 -1.10 -18.80 6.77
C THR A 47 -1.35 -18.91 5.26
N GLU A 48 -2.01 -17.92 4.65
CA GLU A 48 -2.25 -17.90 3.19
C GLU A 48 -0.95 -17.79 2.38
N MET A 49 0.05 -17.07 2.88
CA MET A 49 1.37 -16.92 2.26
C MET A 49 2.19 -18.21 2.37
N GLU A 50 2.20 -18.86 3.53
CA GLU A 50 2.86 -20.16 3.74
C GLU A 50 2.30 -21.22 2.79
N GLN A 51 0.97 -21.29 2.64
CA GLN A 51 0.31 -22.19 1.68
C GLN A 51 0.72 -21.94 0.22
N ARG A 52 1.15 -20.72 -0.11
CA ARG A 52 1.60 -20.31 -1.44
C ARG A 52 3.13 -20.30 -1.57
N ASN A 53 3.86 -20.71 -0.54
CA ASN A 53 5.31 -20.65 -0.46
C ASN A 53 5.87 -19.22 -0.70
N GLU A 54 5.18 -18.20 -0.18
CA GLU A 54 5.57 -16.79 -0.25
C GLU A 54 6.34 -16.35 1.01
N ASP A 55 7.37 -15.50 0.84
CA ASP A 55 8.19 -15.01 1.96
C ASP A 55 7.47 -13.90 2.75
N ALA A 56 7.13 -14.20 4.02
CA ALA A 56 6.49 -13.25 4.93
C ALA A 56 7.39 -12.05 5.30
N ARG A 57 8.73 -12.19 5.22
CA ARG A 57 9.68 -11.12 5.59
C ARG A 57 9.54 -9.90 4.69
N ALA A 58 9.16 -10.09 3.43
CA ALA A 58 8.92 -8.98 2.51
C ALA A 58 7.75 -8.09 2.97
N LEU A 59 6.67 -8.70 3.48
CA LEU A 59 5.54 -7.97 4.07
C LEU A 59 5.96 -7.26 5.36
N GLU A 60 6.72 -7.93 6.21
CA GLU A 60 7.20 -7.37 7.49
C GLU A 60 8.09 -6.14 7.26
N HIS A 61 9.09 -6.23 6.39
CA HIS A 61 9.92 -5.09 6.02
C HIS A 61 9.11 -3.95 5.41
N ALA A 62 8.09 -4.25 4.61
CA ALA A 62 7.25 -3.23 4.01
C ALA A 62 6.35 -2.53 5.05
N LEU A 63 5.86 -3.26 6.05
CA LEU A 63 5.13 -2.68 7.19
C LEU A 63 6.04 -1.81 8.04
N GLU A 64 7.26 -2.26 8.37
CA GLU A 64 8.26 -1.49 9.11
C GLU A 64 8.63 -0.19 8.39
N ALA A 65 8.87 -0.28 7.07
CA ALA A 65 9.08 0.90 6.25
C ALA A 65 7.88 1.85 6.28
N CYS A 66 6.65 1.31 6.22
CA CYS A 66 5.44 2.11 6.30
C CYS A 66 5.30 2.83 7.65
N TYR A 67 5.57 2.15 8.77
CA TYR A 67 5.55 2.77 10.11
C TYR A 67 6.56 3.91 10.22
N ARG A 68 7.75 3.73 9.66
CA ARG A 68 8.81 4.75 9.70
C ARG A 68 8.54 5.94 8.79
N LEU A 69 7.96 5.71 7.62
CA LEU A 69 7.88 6.71 6.54
C LEU A 69 6.50 7.36 6.42
N GLY A 70 5.45 6.79 7.02
CA GLY A 70 4.08 7.27 6.89
C GLY A 70 3.35 6.77 5.64
N TYR A 71 4.03 6.02 4.76
CA TYR A 71 3.46 5.51 3.51
C TYR A 71 4.08 4.17 3.12
N ALA A 72 3.33 3.38 2.36
CA ALA A 72 3.80 2.13 1.77
C ALA A 72 4.24 2.35 0.32
N MET A 73 5.31 1.67 -0.08
CA MET A 73 5.80 1.66 -1.46
C MET A 73 6.08 0.22 -1.89
N VAL A 74 5.59 -0.17 -3.06
CA VAL A 74 5.88 -1.47 -3.66
C VAL A 74 6.29 -1.32 -5.11
N ARG A 75 7.11 -2.25 -5.59
CA ARG A 75 7.55 -2.32 -6.99
C ARG A 75 7.68 -3.77 -7.41
N ASN A 76 7.06 -4.13 -8.53
CA ASN A 76 7.17 -5.46 -9.16
C ASN A 76 6.77 -6.64 -8.24
N THR A 77 6.01 -6.40 -7.18
CA THR A 77 5.64 -7.41 -6.17
C THR A 77 4.40 -8.21 -6.56
N TRP A 78 3.43 -7.55 -7.20
CA TRP A 78 2.22 -8.20 -7.70
C TRP A 78 2.35 -8.60 -9.17
N HIS A 79 2.91 -7.70 -9.98
CA HIS A 79 3.17 -7.90 -11.40
C HIS A 79 4.41 -7.10 -11.79
N GLU A 80 5.29 -7.68 -12.59
CA GLU A 80 6.43 -6.97 -13.13
C GLU A 80 5.99 -5.75 -13.94
N GLY A 81 6.70 -4.63 -13.81
CA GLY A 81 6.32 -3.36 -14.46
C GLY A 81 5.31 -2.53 -13.66
N ILE A 82 4.75 -3.06 -12.57
CA ILE A 82 3.72 -2.39 -11.76
C ILE A 82 4.22 -2.15 -10.34
N GLY A 83 4.01 -0.92 -9.86
CA GLY A 83 4.29 -0.52 -8.49
C GLY A 83 3.27 0.48 -8.00
N GLY A 84 3.55 1.08 -6.85
CA GLY A 84 2.70 2.14 -6.34
C GLY A 84 3.17 2.69 -5.00
N VAL A 85 2.66 3.88 -4.70
CA VAL A 85 2.76 4.51 -3.38
C VAL A 85 1.36 4.53 -2.78
N SER A 86 1.24 4.30 -1.49
CA SER A 86 -0.04 4.45 -0.80
C SER A 86 0.12 4.99 0.61
N VAL A 87 -0.82 5.84 0.99
CA VAL A 87 -0.88 6.48 2.31
C VAL A 87 -2.17 6.05 2.98
N PRO A 88 -2.15 5.67 4.27
CA PRO A 88 -3.36 5.23 4.95
C PRO A 88 -4.27 6.41 5.28
N ILE A 89 -5.58 6.21 5.13
CA ILE A 89 -6.61 7.20 5.44
C ILE A 89 -7.64 6.63 6.39
N LEU A 90 -8.22 7.49 7.23
CA LEU A 90 -9.32 7.20 8.13
C LEU A 90 -10.43 8.20 7.87
N TRP A 91 -11.53 7.73 7.28
CA TRP A 91 -12.69 8.57 7.00
C TRP A 91 -13.91 7.98 7.68
N GLN A 92 -14.54 8.76 8.56
CA GLN A 92 -15.77 8.38 9.28
C GLN A 92 -15.66 6.98 9.95
N GLY A 93 -14.52 6.72 10.62
CA GLY A 93 -14.25 5.44 11.30
C GLY A 93 -13.84 4.28 10.38
N THR A 94 -13.74 4.51 9.07
CA THR A 94 -13.33 3.48 8.10
C THR A 94 -11.88 3.68 7.66
N TYR A 95 -11.07 2.65 7.85
CA TYR A 95 -9.69 2.61 7.37
C TYR A 95 -9.65 2.28 5.88
N GLY A 96 -8.81 2.99 5.15
CA GLY A 96 -8.50 2.74 3.75
C GLY A 96 -7.11 3.23 3.39
N ALA A 97 -6.83 3.35 2.10
CA ALA A 97 -5.59 3.93 1.61
C ALA A 97 -5.84 4.79 0.37
N LEU A 98 -5.18 5.95 0.32
CA LEU A 98 -5.02 6.72 -0.91
C LEU A 98 -3.86 6.11 -1.69
N ALA A 99 -4.12 5.59 -2.88
CA ALA A 99 -3.15 4.82 -3.64
C ALA A 99 -2.91 5.42 -5.03
N MET A 100 -1.65 5.48 -5.42
CA MET A 100 -1.24 5.85 -6.77
C MET A 100 -0.40 4.72 -7.37
N PRO A 101 -0.98 3.89 -8.24
CA PRO A 101 -0.23 2.90 -9.00
C PRO A 101 0.66 3.60 -10.02
N VAL A 102 1.86 3.07 -10.25
CA VAL A 102 2.82 3.64 -11.20
C VAL A 102 3.52 2.58 -12.03
N PRO A 103 3.75 2.83 -13.33
CA PRO A 103 4.58 1.97 -14.17
C PRO A 103 6.04 2.06 -13.70
N THR A 104 6.63 0.94 -13.29
CA THR A 104 7.96 0.93 -12.65
C THR A 104 9.10 1.13 -13.65
N ASN A 105 8.85 0.94 -14.94
CA ASN A 105 9.83 1.19 -16.01
C ASN A 105 10.04 2.69 -16.31
N THR A 106 9.05 3.54 -16.03
CA THR A 106 9.14 5.00 -16.28
C THR A 106 9.18 5.83 -15.00
N VAL A 107 8.65 5.30 -13.89
CA VAL A 107 8.71 5.95 -12.58
C VAL A 107 9.72 5.22 -11.70
N SER A 108 10.83 5.88 -11.35
CA SER A 108 11.87 5.31 -10.50
C SER A 108 11.46 5.32 -9.02
N ALA A 109 12.12 4.48 -8.20
CA ALA A 109 11.90 4.46 -6.75
C ALA A 109 12.22 5.82 -6.10
N GLN A 110 13.24 6.52 -6.59
CA GLN A 110 13.61 7.85 -6.11
C GLN A 110 12.46 8.86 -6.33
N ARG A 111 11.81 8.84 -7.50
CA ARG A 111 10.68 9.73 -7.79
C ARG A 111 9.44 9.36 -6.97
N MET A 112 9.19 8.06 -6.80
CA MET A 112 8.13 7.59 -5.90
C MET A 112 8.32 8.12 -4.47
N HIS A 113 9.56 8.09 -3.97
CA HIS A 113 9.90 8.56 -2.63
C HIS A 113 9.89 10.09 -2.49
N ASN A 114 10.59 10.80 -3.38
CA ASN A 114 10.88 12.22 -3.19
C ASN A 114 9.79 13.14 -3.76
N GLU A 115 9.01 12.68 -4.73
CA GLU A 115 7.96 13.48 -5.37
C GLU A 115 6.58 12.96 -4.98
N LEU A 116 6.30 11.69 -5.27
CA LEU A 116 4.95 11.15 -5.20
C LEU A 116 4.46 10.95 -3.77
N ALA A 117 5.29 10.39 -2.88
CA ALA A 117 4.91 10.14 -1.50
C ALA A 117 4.56 11.43 -0.72
N PRO A 118 5.35 12.52 -0.78
CA PRO A 118 4.98 13.79 -0.14
C PRO A 118 3.65 14.36 -0.63
N ILE A 119 3.37 14.28 -1.94
CA ILE A 119 2.10 14.75 -2.50
C ILE A 119 0.93 13.93 -1.93
N LEU A 120 1.05 12.60 -1.90
CA LEU A 120 -0.01 11.74 -1.36
C LEU A 120 -0.21 11.96 0.14
N LEU A 121 0.85 12.20 0.90
CA LEU A 121 0.76 12.52 2.32
C LEU A 121 -0.01 13.82 2.56
N ALA A 122 0.26 14.86 1.76
CA ALA A 122 -0.49 16.12 1.81
C ALA A 122 -1.98 15.90 1.48
N CYS A 123 -2.29 15.19 0.39
CA CYS A 123 -3.68 14.88 0.05
C CYS A 123 -4.39 14.03 1.12
N ALA A 124 -3.69 13.07 1.72
CA ALA A 124 -4.23 12.27 2.81
C ALA A 124 -4.51 13.11 4.06
N ALA A 125 -3.70 14.12 4.35
CA ALA A 125 -3.94 15.05 5.45
C ALA A 125 -5.25 15.83 5.27
N ASP A 126 -5.58 16.24 4.03
CA ASP A 126 -6.83 16.93 3.72
C ASP A 126 -8.07 16.02 3.83
N ILE A 127 -7.90 14.72 3.58
CA ILE A 127 -8.98 13.73 3.68
C ILE A 127 -9.17 13.27 5.13
N GLY A 128 -8.08 12.98 5.83
CA GLY A 128 -8.07 12.31 7.12
C GLY A 128 -6.96 11.27 7.16
N LEU A 129 -5.73 11.72 7.42
CA LEU A 129 -4.56 10.83 7.53
C LEU A 129 -4.76 9.86 8.69
N ALA A 130 -4.65 8.56 8.45
CA ALA A 130 -4.81 7.59 9.51
C ALA A 130 -3.56 7.56 10.41
N PRO A 131 -3.72 7.52 11.74
CA PRO A 131 -2.60 7.34 12.64
C PRO A 131 -2.00 5.94 12.45
N LEU A 132 -0.69 5.88 12.34
CA LEU A 132 0.05 4.62 12.32
C LEU A 132 0.31 4.16 13.75
N GLN A 133 -0.01 2.91 14.04
CA GLN A 133 0.24 2.30 15.34
C GLN A 133 1.49 1.44 15.25
N THR A 134 2.68 2.01 15.49
CA THR A 134 3.91 1.23 15.53
C THR A 134 3.76 0.09 16.56
N PRO A 135 4.01 -1.18 16.20
CA PRO A 135 3.92 -2.27 17.15
C PRO A 135 4.95 -2.08 18.27
N GLU A 136 4.50 -2.10 19.52
CA GLU A 136 5.38 -2.38 20.66
C GLU A 136 5.66 -3.89 20.64
N TYR A 137 6.93 -4.24 20.42
CA TYR A 137 7.42 -5.63 20.43
C TYR A 137 7.87 -6.03 21.84
#